data_AF-A0A085ZAJ6-F1
#
_entry.id   AF-A0A085ZAJ6-F1
#
_cell.length_a   1.000
_cell.length_b   1.000
_cell.length_c   1.000
_cell.angle_alpha   90.00
_cell.angle_beta   90.00
_cell.angle_gamma   90.00
#
_symmetry.space_group_name_H-M   'P 1'
#
loop_
_entity.id
_entity.type
_entity.pdbx_description
1 polymer ?
#
loop_
_entity_poly.entity_id
_entity_poly.type
_entity_poly.pdbx_seq_one_letter_code
_entity_poly.pdbx_strand_id
1 'polypeptide(L)' 'MDWALLFLVFTLMILAGIAYLIMRFFNRWTAKSQHKTALNGVIFIASYALLLFISFVIFIMNVSFER' A
#
# COMPACT_ATOMS: atom_id res chain seq x y z
N MET A 1 0.22 -20.89 15.48
CA MET A 1 -0.01 -19.75 14.57
C MET A 1 1.06 -19.83 13.50
N ASP A 2 0.68 -19.78 12.23
CA ASP A 2 1.63 -19.90 11.13
C ASP A 2 2.46 -18.61 11.03
N TRP A 3 3.77 -18.74 11.23
CA TRP A 3 4.72 -17.63 11.21
C TRP A 3 4.77 -16.91 9.85
N ALA A 4 4.56 -17.63 8.75
CA ALA A 4 4.51 -17.05 7.42
C ALA A 4 3.27 -16.16 7.26
N LEU A 5 2.14 -16.60 7.82
CA LEU A 5 0.88 -15.86 7.82
C LEU A 5 1.00 -14.59 8.66
N LEU A 6 1.65 -14.68 9.83
CA LEU A 6 1.98 -13.52 10.67
C LEU A 6 2.86 -12.50 9.95
N PHE A 7 3.92 -12.97 9.29
CA PHE A 7 4.82 -12.12 8.53
C PHE A 7 4.12 -11.41 7.36
N LEU A 8 3.25 -12.14 6.66
CA LEU A 8 2.42 -11.57 5.58
C LEU A 8 1.51 -10.47 6.12
N VAL A 9 0.75 -10.75 7.19
CA VAL A 9 -0.17 -9.76 7.80
C VAL A 9 0.58 -8.53 8.28
N PHE A 10 1.74 -8.71 8.91
CA PHE A 10 2.59 -7.60 9.36
C PHE A 10 3.05 -6.73 8.18
N THR A 11 3.51 -7.35 7.10
CA THR A 11 3.92 -6.65 5.86
C THR A 11 2.75 -5.88 5.25
N LEU A 12 1.57 -6.51 5.14
CA LEU A 12 0.37 -5.86 4.61
C LEU A 12 -0.05 -4.66 5.48
N MET A 13 0.07 -4.75 6.80
CA MET A 13 -0.18 -3.62 7.71
C MET A 13 0.79 -2.46 7.50
N ILE A 14 2.08 -2.74 7.30
CA ILE A 14 3.06 -1.68 7.01
C ILE A 14 2.71 -0.97 5.71
N LEU A 15 2.42 -1.72 4.65
CA LEU A 15 2.05 -1.15 3.35
C LEU A 15 0.75 -0.33 3.44
N ALA A 16 -0.23 -0.80 4.21
CA ALA A 16 -1.47 -0.08 4.46
C ALA A 16 -1.20 1.22 5.25
N GLY A 17 -0.30 1.19 6.23
CA GLY A 17 0.14 2.38 6.97
C GLY A 17 0.80 3.42 6.05
N ILE A 18 1.69 3.00 5.15
CA ILE A 18 2.33 3.90 4.18
C ILE A 18 1.28 4.47 3.22
N ALA A 19 0.39 3.65 2.68
CA ALA A 19 -0.70 4.10 1.81
C ALA A 19 -1.63 5.11 2.51
N TYR A 20 -1.89 4.92 3.81
CA TYR A 20 -2.64 5.87 4.62
C TYR A 20 -1.91 7.21 4.78
N LEU A 21 -0.58 7.21 4.99
CA LEU A 21 0.20 8.44 5.04
C LEU A 21 0.15 9.20 3.71
N ILE A 22 0.22 8.49 2.58
CA ILE A 22 0.07 9.08 1.25
C ILE A 22 -1.33 9.69 1.10
N MET A 23 -2.40 8.94 1.38
CA MET A 23 -3.77 9.44 1.41
C MET A 23 -3.90 10.70 2.27
N ARG A 24 -3.31 10.71 3.48
CA ARG A 24 -3.34 11.86 4.38
C ARG A 24 -2.64 13.09 3.81
N PHE A 25 -1.56 12.91 3.06
CA PHE A 25 -0.89 14.00 2.36
C PHE A 25 -1.79 14.63 1.28
N PHE A 26 -2.44 13.77 0.48
CA PHE A 26 -3.38 14.21 -0.56
C PHE A 26 -4.73 14.69 0.00
N ASN A 27 -5.06 14.39 1.26
CA ASN A 27 -6.29 14.85 1.90
C ASN A 27 -6.42 16.38 1.92
N ARG A 28 -5.29 17.10 1.96
CA ARG A 28 -5.28 18.58 1.85
C ARG A 28 -5.82 19.06 0.50
N TRP A 29 -5.64 18.27 -0.55
CA TRP A 29 -6.04 18.57 -1.92
C TRP A 29 -7.49 18.15 -2.20
N THR A 30 -7.97 17.09 -1.55
CA THR A 30 -9.34 16.58 -1.69
C THR A 30 -10.34 17.26 -0.74
N ALA A 31 -9.87 18.01 0.27
CA ALA A 31 -10.71 18.62 1.31
C ALA A 31 -11.79 19.59 0.79
N LYS A 32 -11.58 20.24 -0.36
CA LYS A 32 -12.55 21.17 -0.97
C LYS A 32 -13.58 20.48 -1.88
N SER A 33 -13.41 19.19 -2.17
CA SER A 33 -14.33 18.45 -3.03
C SER A 33 -15.51 17.91 -2.24
N GLN A 34 -16.72 17.97 -2.82
CA GLN A 34 -17.90 17.32 -2.26
C GLN A 34 -17.73 15.79 -2.11
N HIS A 35 -16.78 15.20 -2.85
CA HIS A 35 -16.51 13.77 -2.88
C HIS A 35 -15.24 13.39 -2.10
N LYS A 36 -14.88 14.15 -1.04
CA LYS A 36 -13.62 13.96 -0.30
C LYS A 36 -13.39 12.51 0.13
N THR A 37 -14.44 11.84 0.61
CA THR A 37 -14.34 10.46 1.13
C THR A 37 -14.04 9.47 0.01
N ALA A 38 -14.74 9.60 -1.12
CA ALA A 38 -14.53 8.75 -2.29
C ALA A 38 -13.13 8.97 -2.87
N LEU A 39 -12.71 10.23 -3.05
CA LEU A 39 -11.39 10.58 -3.57
C LEU A 39 -10.27 10.08 -2.66
N ASN A 40 -10.42 10.25 -1.35
CA ASN A 40 -9.45 9.73 -0.41
C ASN A 40 -9.40 8.19 -0.41
N GLY A 41 -10.54 7.52 -0.53
CA GLY A 41 -10.60 6.06 -0.69
C GLY A 41 -9.88 5.59 -1.95
N VAL A 42 -10.10 6.28 -3.08
CA VAL A 42 -9.41 5.99 -4.35
C VAL A 42 -7.90 6.19 -4.21
N ILE A 43 -7.45 7.28 -3.60
CA ILE A 43 -6.03 7.55 -3.37
C ILE A 43 -5.41 6.48 -2.49
N PHE A 44 -6.10 6.05 -1.43
CA PHE A 44 -5.64 4.98 -0.56
C PHE A 44 -5.49 3.67 -1.34
N ILE A 45 -6.53 3.23 -2.07
CA ILE A 45 -6.50 1.98 -2.84
C ILE A 45 -5.42 2.03 -3.92
N ALA A 46 -5.34 3.13 -4.67
CA ALA A 46 -4.34 3.29 -5.72
C ALA A 46 -2.92 3.28 -5.16
N SER A 47 -2.67 3.98 -4.05
CA SER A 47 -1.35 4.00 -3.40
C SER A 47 -0.98 2.62 -2.85
N TYR A 48 -1.94 1.93 -2.22
CA TYR A 48 -1.71 0.60 -1.68
C TYR A 48 -1.40 -0.43 -2.78
N ALA A 49 -2.17 -0.41 -3.87
CA ALA A 49 -1.93 -1.27 -5.04
C ALA A 49 -0.56 -0.99 -5.67
N LEU A 50 -0.17 0.28 -5.78
CA LEU A 50 1.14 0.67 -6.31
C LEU A 50 2.29 0.18 -5.42
N LEU A 51 2.16 0.31 -4.10
CA LEU A 51 3.15 -0.20 -3.15
C LEU A 51 3.27 -1.72 -3.18
N LEU A 52 2.15 -2.44 -3.30
CA LEU A 52 2.15 -3.90 -3.47
C LEU A 52 2.85 -4.29 -4.77
N PHE A 53 2.54 -3.60 -5.87
CA PHE A 53 3.17 -3.86 -7.16
C PHE A 53 4.69 -3.63 -7.12
N ILE A 54 5.14 -2.51 -6.56
CA ILE A 54 6.57 -2.21 -6.38
C ILE A 54 7.23 -3.28 -5.51
N SER A 55 6.62 -3.64 -4.38
CA SER A 55 7.15 -4.67 -3.48
C SER A 55 7.27 -6.03 -4.19
N PHE A 56 6.29 -6.39 -5.01
CA PHE A 56 6.30 -7.60 -5.81
C PHE A 56 7.40 -7.58 -6.88
N VAL A 57 7.57 -6.46 -7.59
CA VAL A 57 8.64 -6.29 -8.58
C VAL A 57 10.02 -6.43 -7.91
N ILE A 58 10.24 -5.77 -6.77
CA ILE A 58 11.49 -5.88 -6.00
C ILE A 58 11.71 -7.34 -5.59
N PHE A 59 10.68 -8.02 -5.09
CA PHE A 59 10.77 -9.43 -4.74
C PHE A 59 11.22 -10.28 -5.92
N ILE A 60 10.54 -10.18 -7.08
CA ILE A 60 10.92 -10.93 -8.29
C ILE A 60 12.35 -10.62 -8.75
N MET A 61 12.77 -9.35 -8.70
CA MET A 61 14.13 -8.96 -9.08
C MET A 61 15.21 -9.50 -8.13
N ASN A 62 14.89 -9.70 -6.85
CA ASN A 62 15.83 -10.19 -5.84
C ASN A 62 15.71 -11.69 -5.59
N VAL A 63 14.68 -12.35 -6.13
CA VAL A 63 14.62 -13.80 -6.20
C VAL A 63 15.65 -14.23 -7.23
N SER A 64 16.84 -14.60 -6.74
CA SER A 64 17.78 -15.36 -7.55
C SER A 64 17.23 -16.78 -7.68
N PHE A 65 16.92 -17.18 -8.93
CA PHE A 65 16.61 -18.57 -9.26
C PHE A 65 17.87 -19.43 -9.39
N GLU A 66 19.04 -18.90 -9.02
CA GLU A 66 20.27 -19.68 -8.92
C GLU A 66 20.10 -20.75 -7.83
N ARG A 67 19.87 -21.95 -8.31
CA ARG A 67 19.95 -23.20 -7.58
C ARG A 67 20.99 -24.08 -8.25
#